data_AF-A0A8D9HH49-F1
#
_entry.id   AF-A0A8D9HH49-F1
#
_cell.length_a   1.000
_cell.length_b   1.000
_cell.length_c   1.000
_cell.angle_alpha   90.00
_cell.angle_beta   90.00
_cell.angle_gamma   90.00
#
_symmetry.space_group_name_H-M   'P 1'
#
loop_
_entity.id
_entity.type
_entity.pdbx_description
1 polymer ?
#
loop_
_entity_poly.entity_id
_entity_poly.type
_entity_poly.pdbx_seq_one_letter_code
_entity_poly.pdbx_strand_id
1 'polypeptide(L)'
;MTSSDMNSNLNRLRSMALGSSSNQSDQQPRASQETLNASLKLRRTPNEEHEPDHYEDLQLDFNPSLFRSLERFLPENLLSSTRIEKARAMSDLLLRYSPESERIRVQKHREYKQNILSSYQRLHEELYTLDPASFFVPSFLDAVSNTSEENFKSIIVRAAPGIYTFDMFKPQFCQMLIAEVENMEKWFHYTKSSMMRPTTINKFGVVLDDFGLDGMLQKLLGDFISPISQVLFPEACGTGLDSHHGYAIEYGKYRDTDLGFHVDDSEVTLNVCLGNQFSGGELYFRGVRCDDHVNSEIKENYDYSQVPGQAVLHHGHHRHGARAITAGRLVNLVMWCRSSTFREAKSYQKDFSSWCGGCKLEKHNRQQVAIKATVEEEPPLAKITRNSAKITVEQVHGLMSQVIKDILFSQSDKTPSDPSDPGP
;
A
#
# COMPACT_ATOMS: atom_id res chain seq x y z
N MET A 1 20.47 23.65 -24.02
CA MET A 1 21.23 23.05 -22.92
C MET A 1 21.08 21.54 -23.03
N THR A 2 22.20 20.84 -23.14
CA THR A 2 22.31 19.44 -23.58
C THR A 2 22.01 18.44 -22.47
N SER A 3 21.66 17.22 -22.87
CA SER A 3 21.29 16.05 -22.04
C SER A 3 22.31 15.62 -20.96
N SER A 4 23.41 16.34 -20.78
CA SER A 4 24.43 16.14 -19.74
C SER A 4 24.14 16.89 -18.44
N ASP A 5 23.29 17.91 -18.46
CA ASP A 5 23.05 18.78 -17.30
C ASP A 5 21.93 18.28 -16.36
N MET A 6 21.21 17.22 -16.72
CA MET A 6 20.22 16.58 -15.82
C MET A 6 20.85 15.63 -14.79
N ASN A 7 22.08 15.14 -15.02
CA ASN A 7 22.73 14.18 -14.12
C ASN A 7 23.51 14.83 -12.97
N SER A 8 23.74 16.14 -12.99
CA SER A 8 24.46 16.85 -11.94
C SER A 8 23.55 17.30 -10.79
N ASN A 9 22.24 17.41 -11.00
CA ASN A 9 21.26 17.78 -9.97
C ASN A 9 20.76 16.57 -9.13
N LEU A 10 20.89 15.34 -9.63
CA LEU A 10 20.49 14.13 -8.90
C LEU A 10 21.45 13.79 -7.74
N ASN A 11 22.71 14.20 -7.84
CA ASN A 11 23.71 13.99 -6.79
C ASN A 11 23.71 15.08 -5.71
N ARG A 12 23.06 16.23 -5.93
CA ARG A 12 22.99 17.32 -4.93
C ARG A 12 21.86 17.14 -3.91
N LEU A 13 20.78 16.46 -4.29
CA LEU A 13 19.67 16.07 -3.40
C LEU A 13 20.00 14.89 -2.48
N ARG A 14 21.12 14.20 -2.71
CA ARG A 14 21.66 13.16 -1.81
C ARG A 14 22.46 13.70 -0.61
N SER A 15 22.70 15.01 -0.51
CA SER A 15 23.52 15.59 0.57
C SER A 15 22.72 16.23 1.73
N MET A 16 21.38 16.15 1.71
CA MET A 16 20.54 16.75 2.77
C MET A 16 19.66 15.74 3.54
N ALA A 17 19.90 14.43 3.39
CA ALA A 17 19.21 13.39 4.15
C ALA A 17 20.14 12.43 4.92
N LEU A 18 21.45 12.70 4.94
CA LEU A 18 22.45 11.94 5.70
C LEU A 18 23.50 12.89 6.26
N GLY A 19 23.10 13.68 7.27
CA GLY A 19 24.02 14.46 8.10
C GLY A 19 24.49 13.61 9.29
N SER A 20 25.62 12.93 9.12
CA SER A 20 26.35 12.29 10.22
C SER A 20 26.90 13.36 11.15
N SER A 21 26.36 13.45 12.36
CA SER A 21 27.01 14.17 13.46
C SER A 21 28.03 13.21 14.08
N SER A 22 29.29 13.37 13.68
CA SER A 22 30.43 12.75 14.34
C SER A 22 30.68 13.46 15.66
N ASN A 23 30.19 12.91 16.76
CA ASN A 23 30.70 13.18 18.10
C ASN A 23 31.18 11.87 18.71
N GLN A 24 32.45 11.85 19.08
CA GLN A 24 33.11 10.78 19.81
C GLN A 24 32.32 10.46 21.08
N SER A 25 31.87 9.22 21.23
CA SER A 25 31.40 8.68 22.50
C SER A 25 32.30 7.51 22.90
N ASP A 26 32.71 7.54 24.16
CA ASP A 26 33.54 6.55 24.83
C ASP A 26 33.03 5.13 24.63
N GLN A 27 33.96 4.22 24.32
CA GLN A 27 33.71 2.79 24.20
C GLN A 27 33.27 2.22 25.55
N GLN A 28 31.96 1.98 25.73
CA GLN A 28 31.48 0.99 26.69
C GLN A 28 31.30 -0.37 26.01
N PRO A 29 31.60 -1.48 26.71
CA PRO A 29 31.76 -2.79 26.07
C PRO A 29 30.41 -3.39 25.63
N ARG A 30 30.37 -3.77 24.34
CA ARG A 30 29.26 -4.35 23.57
C ARG A 30 28.58 -5.58 24.20
N ALA A 31 29.21 -6.22 25.19
CA ALA A 31 28.73 -7.45 25.83
C ALA A 31 27.64 -7.23 26.88
N SER A 32 27.51 -6.04 27.47
CA SER A 32 26.48 -5.75 28.50
C SER A 32 25.12 -5.35 27.92
N GLN A 33 25.08 -4.85 26.68
CA GLN A 33 23.85 -4.46 25.99
C GLN A 33 23.06 -5.68 25.45
N GLU A 34 23.74 -6.76 25.05
CA GLU A 34 23.06 -7.98 24.59
C GLU A 34 22.36 -8.73 25.74
N THR A 35 22.94 -8.73 26.94
CA THR A 35 22.36 -9.39 28.13
C THR A 35 21.14 -8.64 28.70
N LEU A 36 21.17 -7.31 28.70
CA LEU A 36 20.01 -6.46 29.06
C LEU A 36 18.86 -6.54 28.04
N ASN A 37 19.18 -6.80 26.77
CA ASN A 37 18.20 -6.94 25.70
C ASN A 37 17.45 -8.28 25.73
N ALA A 38 18.03 -9.32 26.34
CA ALA A 38 17.33 -10.60 26.53
C ALA A 38 16.32 -10.54 27.69
N SER A 39 16.56 -9.72 28.72
CA SER A 39 15.74 -9.64 29.95
C SER A 39 14.51 -8.74 29.86
N LEU A 40 14.35 -7.94 28.79
CA LEU A 40 13.24 -7.00 28.58
C LEU A 40 12.21 -7.50 27.55
N LYS A 41 12.28 -8.76 27.13
CA LYS A 41 11.30 -9.32 26.19
C LYS A 41 9.97 -9.54 26.89
N LEU A 42 8.95 -8.84 26.42
CA LEU A 42 7.57 -9.10 26.80
C LEU A 42 7.16 -10.53 26.44
N ARG A 43 6.30 -11.11 27.27
CA ARG A 43 5.55 -12.32 26.98
C ARG A 43 4.63 -12.07 25.78
N ARG A 44 4.37 -13.13 25.00
CA ARG A 44 3.40 -13.05 23.89
C ARG A 44 1.95 -13.00 24.35
N THR A 45 1.67 -13.59 25.52
CA THR A 45 0.35 -13.62 26.13
C THR A 45 0.39 -12.92 27.48
N PRO A 46 -0.66 -12.16 27.83
CA PRO A 46 -0.74 -11.51 29.13
C PRO A 46 -0.87 -12.57 30.23
N ASN A 47 -0.37 -12.23 31.42
CA ASN A 47 -0.69 -12.97 32.64
C ASN A 47 -2.04 -12.48 33.19
N GLU A 48 -3.11 -13.22 32.93
CA GLU A 48 -4.46 -12.86 33.38
C GLU A 48 -4.66 -13.00 34.90
N GLU A 49 -3.81 -13.79 35.57
CA GLU A 49 -3.85 -13.96 37.02
C GLU A 49 -3.10 -12.83 37.76
N HIS A 50 -2.31 -12.03 37.04
CA HIS A 50 -1.55 -10.92 37.61
C HIS A 50 -2.40 -9.66 37.71
N GLU A 51 -2.53 -9.13 38.93
CA GLU A 51 -3.14 -7.81 39.16
C GLU A 51 -2.08 -6.70 38.99
N PRO A 52 -2.22 -5.81 37.98
CA PRO A 52 -1.23 -4.76 37.74
C PRO A 52 -1.27 -3.68 38.81
N ASP A 53 -0.10 -3.10 39.09
CA ASP A 53 0.02 -1.96 40.00
C ASP A 53 -0.70 -0.72 39.48
N HIS A 54 -0.95 0.20 40.41
CA HIS A 54 -1.35 1.57 40.14
C HIS A 54 -0.11 2.47 39.98
N TYR A 55 -0.13 3.31 38.95
CA TYR A 55 1.01 4.13 38.52
C TYR A 55 0.69 5.63 38.46
N GLU A 56 -0.52 6.03 38.89
CA GLU A 56 -1.04 7.40 38.78
C GLU A 56 -0.28 8.40 39.67
N ASP A 57 0.36 7.92 40.73
CA ASP A 57 1.16 8.72 41.67
C ASP A 57 2.61 8.95 41.19
N LEU A 58 3.06 8.25 40.15
CA LEU A 58 4.41 8.37 39.64
C LEU A 58 4.52 9.46 38.56
N GLN A 59 5.61 10.22 38.59
CA GLN A 59 5.97 11.12 37.50
C GLN A 59 6.52 10.31 36.33
N LEU A 60 5.63 9.91 35.44
CA LEU A 60 5.95 9.11 34.26
C LEU A 60 5.83 9.92 32.99
N ASP A 61 6.69 9.58 32.06
CA ASP A 61 6.77 10.11 30.70
C ASP A 61 5.61 9.66 29.80
N PHE A 62 4.93 8.57 30.19
CA PHE A 62 3.81 7.97 29.44
C PHE A 62 2.57 7.89 30.32
N ASN A 63 1.40 7.70 29.69
CA ASN A 63 0.14 7.56 30.41
C ASN A 63 0.19 6.36 31.37
N PRO A 64 -0.12 6.53 32.67
CA PRO A 64 -0.15 5.44 33.66
C PRO A 64 -0.97 4.22 33.24
N SER A 65 -2.05 4.39 32.46
CA SER A 65 -2.86 3.26 31.96
C SER A 65 -2.07 2.32 31.04
N LEU A 66 -1.10 2.86 30.29
CA LEU A 66 -0.24 2.07 29.42
C LEU A 66 0.66 1.13 30.23
N PHE A 67 1.22 1.61 31.34
CA PHE A 67 2.00 0.78 32.26
C PHE A 67 1.16 -0.33 32.85
N ARG A 68 -0.08 -0.01 33.26
CA ARG A 68 -1.03 -0.98 33.77
C ARG A 68 -1.32 -2.11 32.78
N SER A 69 -1.55 -1.77 31.52
CA SER A 69 -1.77 -2.75 30.45
C SER A 69 -0.51 -3.55 30.13
N LEU A 70 0.64 -2.89 30.04
CA LEU A 70 1.92 -3.48 29.67
C LEU A 70 2.48 -4.42 30.74
N GLU A 71 2.20 -4.14 32.01
CA GLU A 71 2.73 -4.92 33.14
C GLU A 71 2.37 -6.40 33.03
N ARG A 72 1.15 -6.73 32.58
CA ARG A 72 0.71 -8.13 32.40
C ARG A 72 1.56 -8.93 31.42
N PHE A 73 2.30 -8.24 30.56
CA PHE A 73 3.18 -8.85 29.57
C PHE A 73 4.63 -8.92 30.05
N LEU A 74 4.97 -8.42 31.24
CA LEU A 74 6.32 -8.55 31.77
C LEU A 74 6.68 -10.03 32.07
N PRO A 75 7.95 -10.42 31.92
CA PRO A 75 8.42 -11.73 32.32
C PRO A 75 8.33 -11.91 33.85
N GLU A 76 8.22 -13.16 34.33
CA GLU A 76 7.95 -13.47 35.74
C GLU A 76 8.94 -12.83 36.73
N ASN A 77 10.23 -12.76 36.35
CA ASN A 77 11.25 -12.11 37.17
C ASN A 77 10.95 -10.63 37.40
N LEU A 78 10.42 -9.92 36.39
CA LEU A 78 10.04 -8.51 36.53
C LEU A 78 8.67 -8.34 37.21
N LEU A 79 7.72 -9.26 37.01
CA LEU A 79 6.43 -9.23 37.72
C LEU A 79 6.62 -9.30 39.25
N SER A 80 7.59 -10.10 39.69
CA SER A 80 7.97 -10.22 41.10
C SER A 80 8.80 -9.06 41.66
N SER A 81 9.25 -8.14 40.79
CA SER A 81 10.06 -6.99 41.19
C SER A 81 9.19 -5.85 41.75
N THR A 82 9.85 -4.85 42.33
CA THR A 82 9.13 -3.71 42.90
C THR A 82 8.41 -2.89 41.82
N ARG A 83 7.34 -2.20 42.21
CA ARG A 83 6.59 -1.28 41.34
C ARG A 83 7.48 -0.29 40.58
N ILE A 84 8.50 0.25 41.26
CA ILE A 84 9.43 1.23 40.67
C ILE A 84 10.33 0.57 39.62
N GLU A 85 10.80 -0.66 39.87
CA GLU A 85 11.61 -1.41 38.90
C GLU A 85 10.79 -1.81 37.66
N LYS A 86 9.54 -2.23 37.86
CA LYS A 86 8.59 -2.50 36.78
C LYS A 86 8.36 -1.25 35.93
N ALA A 87 8.06 -0.11 36.58
CA ALA A 87 7.89 1.18 35.90
C ALA A 87 9.14 1.58 35.10
N ARG A 88 10.34 1.43 35.67
CA ARG A 88 11.60 1.73 34.96
C ARG A 88 11.79 0.84 33.74
N ALA A 89 11.62 -0.47 33.88
CA ALA A 89 11.76 -1.43 32.79
C ALA A 89 10.75 -1.17 31.65
N MET A 90 9.50 -0.87 32.00
CA MET A 90 8.47 -0.50 31.04
C MET A 90 8.77 0.84 30.36
N SER A 91 9.23 1.86 31.08
CA SER A 91 9.66 3.14 30.50
C SER A 91 10.81 2.94 29.51
N ASP A 92 11.83 2.18 29.88
CA ASP A 92 12.97 1.88 29.01
C ASP A 92 12.55 1.12 27.74
N LEU A 93 11.50 0.28 27.84
CA LEU A 93 10.92 -0.39 26.69
C LEU A 93 10.16 0.60 25.80
N LEU A 94 9.24 1.37 26.39
CA LEU A 94 8.40 2.34 25.67
C LEU A 94 9.22 3.40 24.94
N LEU A 95 10.33 3.88 25.54
CA LEU A 95 11.24 4.85 24.93
C LEU A 95 11.91 4.35 23.64
N ARG A 96 12.05 3.02 23.47
CA ARG A 96 12.58 2.44 22.22
C ARG A 96 11.60 2.52 21.06
N TYR A 97 10.30 2.53 21.37
CA TYR A 97 9.22 2.58 20.39
C TYR A 97 8.63 3.98 20.22
N SER A 98 8.81 4.86 21.21
CA SER A 98 8.35 6.25 21.16
C SER A 98 9.39 7.16 21.82
N PRO A 99 10.47 7.50 21.08
CA PRO A 99 11.53 8.38 21.56
C PRO A 99 11.00 9.78 21.89
N GLU A 100 11.70 10.48 22.79
CA GLU A 100 11.30 11.82 23.25
C GLU A 100 11.03 12.81 22.11
N SER A 101 11.88 12.83 21.09
CA SER A 101 11.71 13.73 19.94
C SER A 101 10.40 13.51 19.19
N GLU A 102 9.95 12.25 19.07
CA GLU A 102 8.68 11.91 18.44
C GLU A 102 7.51 12.30 19.34
N ARG A 103 7.61 12.06 20.65
CA ARG A 103 6.58 12.46 21.62
C ARG A 103 6.38 13.98 21.64
N ILE A 104 7.46 14.75 21.68
CA ILE A 104 7.41 16.22 21.59
C ILE A 104 6.72 16.65 20.28
N ARG A 105 7.04 15.99 19.16
CA ARG A 105 6.41 16.29 17.87
C ARG A 105 4.90 16.03 17.90
N VAL A 106 4.47 14.87 18.41
CA VAL A 106 3.05 14.51 18.54
C VAL A 106 2.31 15.46 19.47
N GLN A 107 2.92 15.82 20.60
CA GLN A 107 2.32 16.75 21.56
C GLN A 107 2.16 18.16 20.95
N LYS A 108 3.19 18.68 20.28
CA LYS A 108 3.11 19.97 19.56
C LYS A 108 2.05 19.95 18.47
N HIS A 109 1.92 18.86 17.72
CA HIS A 109 0.87 18.71 16.71
C HIS A 109 -0.52 18.71 17.35
N ARG A 110 -0.70 18.01 18.47
CA ARG A 110 -1.96 18.01 19.23
C ARG A 110 -2.32 19.41 19.72
N GLU A 111 -1.36 20.15 20.30
CA GLU A 111 -1.56 21.53 20.73
C GLU A 111 -1.93 22.45 19.56
N TYR A 112 -1.23 22.32 18.45
CA TYR A 112 -1.55 23.03 17.21
C TYR A 112 -3.00 22.77 16.76
N LYS A 113 -3.42 21.50 16.71
CA LYS A 113 -4.81 21.13 16.35
C LYS A 113 -5.81 21.72 17.34
N GLN A 114 -5.54 21.59 18.64
CA GLN A 114 -6.44 22.11 19.67
C GLN A 114 -6.63 23.63 19.56
N ASN A 115 -5.56 24.36 19.24
CA ASN A 115 -5.63 25.81 19.02
C ASN A 115 -6.53 26.16 17.83
N ILE A 116 -6.40 25.44 16.71
CA ILE A 116 -7.28 25.60 15.54
C ILE A 116 -8.73 25.32 15.93
N LEU A 117 -9.00 24.15 16.51
CA LEU A 117 -10.37 23.71 16.85
C LEU A 117 -11.07 24.64 17.84
N SER A 118 -10.32 25.40 18.64
CA SER A 118 -10.89 26.34 19.61
C SER A 118 -11.36 27.67 19.00
N SER A 119 -10.90 28.01 17.78
CA SER A 119 -11.04 29.35 17.21
C SER A 119 -11.46 29.38 15.73
N TYR A 120 -11.32 28.27 15.02
CA TYR A 120 -11.77 28.15 13.64
C TYR A 120 -13.29 27.97 13.59
N GLN A 121 -13.96 28.79 12.79
CA GLN A 121 -15.40 28.68 12.53
C GLN A 121 -15.61 27.93 11.22
N ARG A 122 -16.26 26.78 11.32
CA ARG A 122 -16.62 25.92 10.20
C ARG A 122 -17.60 26.63 9.28
N LEU A 123 -17.42 26.50 7.96
CA LEU A 123 -18.35 27.06 6.99
C LEU A 123 -19.49 26.09 6.69
N HIS A 124 -19.19 24.80 6.64
CA HIS A 124 -20.11 23.69 6.39
C HIS A 124 -20.04 22.64 7.51
N GLU A 125 -20.84 22.80 8.56
CA GLU A 125 -20.88 21.88 9.72
C GLU A 125 -21.22 20.44 9.29
N GLU A 126 -22.01 20.29 8.25
CA GLU A 126 -22.42 19.01 7.70
C GLU A 126 -21.24 18.18 7.16
N LEU A 127 -20.09 18.78 6.79
CA LEU A 127 -18.90 18.04 6.34
C LEU A 127 -18.23 17.23 7.45
N TYR A 128 -18.47 17.58 8.72
CA TYR A 128 -17.75 17.04 9.87
C TYR A 128 -18.34 15.71 10.38
N THR A 129 -19.49 15.31 9.86
CA THR A 129 -20.10 14.01 10.11
C THR A 129 -20.42 13.35 8.78
N LEU A 130 -19.94 12.13 8.56
CA LEU A 130 -20.17 11.43 7.31
C LEU A 130 -21.68 11.13 7.15
N ASP A 131 -22.32 11.77 6.17
CA ASP A 131 -23.66 11.44 5.70
C ASP A 131 -23.57 10.82 4.29
N PRO A 132 -23.62 9.48 4.18
CA PRO A 132 -23.45 8.80 2.91
C PRO A 132 -24.44 9.27 1.84
N ALA A 133 -25.71 9.46 2.22
CA ALA A 133 -26.76 9.84 1.28
C ALA A 133 -26.55 11.25 0.72
N SER A 134 -26.00 12.17 1.50
CA SER A 134 -25.70 13.53 1.05
C SER A 134 -24.37 13.64 0.30
N PHE A 135 -23.40 12.77 0.58
CA PHE A 135 -22.05 12.92 0.05
C PHE A 135 -21.82 12.12 -1.23
N PHE A 136 -22.32 10.89 -1.28
CA PHE A 136 -21.98 9.97 -2.36
C PHE A 136 -23.03 9.94 -3.47
N VAL A 137 -22.59 9.68 -4.71
CA VAL A 137 -23.51 9.44 -5.81
C VAL A 137 -24.31 8.15 -5.59
N PRO A 138 -25.58 8.06 -6.03
CA PRO A 138 -26.42 6.89 -5.78
C PRO A 138 -25.81 5.58 -6.27
N SER A 139 -25.19 5.58 -7.45
CA SER A 139 -24.52 4.40 -8.01
C SER A 139 -23.42 3.85 -7.08
N PHE A 140 -22.66 4.74 -6.43
CA PHE A 140 -21.64 4.33 -5.46
C PHE A 140 -22.29 3.71 -4.22
N LEU A 141 -23.29 4.39 -3.65
CA LEU A 141 -24.01 3.90 -2.47
C LEU A 141 -24.65 2.53 -2.68
N ASP A 142 -25.31 2.34 -3.81
CA ASP A 142 -26.00 1.09 -4.13
C ASP A 142 -25.00 -0.08 -4.19
N ALA A 143 -23.83 0.15 -4.80
CA ALA A 143 -22.79 -0.85 -4.92
C ALA A 143 -22.10 -1.19 -3.59
N VAL A 144 -21.89 -0.21 -2.72
CA VAL A 144 -21.23 -0.44 -1.40
C VAL A 144 -22.20 -0.91 -0.31
N SER A 145 -23.51 -0.69 -0.47
CA SER A 145 -24.54 -1.15 0.48
C SER A 145 -24.70 -2.68 0.48
N ASN A 146 -24.40 -3.33 -0.65
CA ASN A 146 -24.39 -4.79 -0.78
C ASN A 146 -22.95 -5.21 -1.10
N THR A 147 -22.13 -5.43 -0.08
CA THR A 147 -20.69 -5.70 -0.21
C THR A 147 -20.41 -7.07 -0.85
N SER A 148 -20.49 -7.12 -2.18
CA SER A 148 -20.03 -8.26 -2.98
C SER A 148 -18.96 -7.79 -3.96
N GLU A 149 -18.04 -8.69 -4.30
CA GLU A 149 -17.01 -8.43 -5.31
C GLU A 149 -17.62 -8.04 -6.67
N GLU A 150 -18.77 -8.63 -7.01
CA GLU A 150 -19.54 -8.33 -8.23
C GLU A 150 -20.09 -6.90 -8.22
N ASN A 151 -20.59 -6.44 -7.07
CA ASN A 151 -21.13 -5.09 -6.93
C ASN A 151 -20.03 -4.04 -7.00
N PHE A 152 -18.86 -4.28 -6.38
CA PHE A 152 -17.71 -3.40 -6.57
C PHE A 152 -17.26 -3.36 -8.03
N LYS A 153 -17.20 -4.51 -8.71
CA LYS A 153 -16.86 -4.57 -10.15
C LYS A 153 -17.86 -3.83 -11.05
N SER A 154 -19.10 -3.62 -10.60
CA SER A 154 -20.13 -2.93 -11.39
C SER A 154 -19.90 -1.42 -11.51
N ILE A 155 -19.25 -0.80 -10.52
CA ILE A 155 -18.98 0.64 -10.48
C ILE A 155 -17.50 0.99 -10.63
N ILE A 156 -16.60 0.04 -10.35
CA ILE A 156 -15.16 0.26 -10.38
C ILE A 156 -14.61 -0.13 -11.75
N VAL A 157 -14.07 0.86 -12.45
CA VAL A 157 -13.37 0.67 -13.71
C VAL A 157 -11.89 0.48 -13.45
N ARG A 158 -11.33 -0.64 -13.91
CA ARG A 158 -9.87 -0.83 -13.92
C ARG A 158 -9.27 -0.10 -15.12
N ALA A 159 -8.83 1.14 -14.92
CA ALA A 159 -8.32 1.98 -15.98
C ALA A 159 -6.92 1.56 -16.46
N ALA A 160 -6.09 1.04 -15.54
CA ALA A 160 -4.79 0.43 -15.83
C ALA A 160 -4.44 -0.62 -14.77
N PRO A 161 -3.38 -1.44 -14.93
CA PRO A 161 -2.95 -2.36 -13.90
C PRO A 161 -2.69 -1.68 -12.55
N GLY A 162 -3.52 -1.97 -11.54
CA GLY A 162 -3.42 -1.40 -10.20
C GLY A 162 -3.93 0.04 -10.07
N ILE A 163 -4.67 0.55 -11.08
CA ILE A 163 -5.34 1.85 -11.06
C ILE A 163 -6.84 1.62 -11.28
N TYR A 164 -7.64 2.02 -10.30
CA TYR A 164 -9.09 1.85 -10.32
C TYR A 164 -9.77 3.21 -10.21
N THR A 165 -10.83 3.42 -10.98
CA THR A 165 -11.57 4.68 -11.02
C THR A 165 -13.06 4.44 -10.86
N PHE A 166 -13.75 5.33 -10.16
CA PHE A 166 -15.20 5.24 -9.94
C PHE A 166 -15.78 6.59 -9.53
N ASP A 167 -17.01 6.87 -9.97
CA ASP A 167 -17.75 8.04 -9.53
C ASP A 167 -18.10 7.88 -8.06
N MET A 168 -17.76 8.88 -7.24
CA MET A 168 -17.83 8.74 -5.79
C MET A 168 -18.65 9.86 -5.16
N PHE A 169 -18.22 11.12 -5.31
CA PHE A 169 -18.86 12.24 -4.61
C PHE A 169 -19.84 12.99 -5.49
N LYS A 170 -20.94 13.43 -4.87
CA LYS A 170 -21.86 14.39 -5.48
C LYS A 170 -21.16 15.73 -5.70
N PRO A 171 -21.51 16.47 -6.76
CA PRO A 171 -20.95 17.81 -7.01
C PRO A 171 -21.11 18.78 -5.83
N GLN A 172 -22.23 18.68 -5.09
CA GLN A 172 -22.48 19.51 -3.91
C GLN A 172 -21.44 19.28 -2.80
N PHE A 173 -21.09 18.02 -2.51
CA PHE A 173 -20.03 17.70 -1.55
C PHE A 173 -18.69 18.29 -2.00
N CYS A 174 -18.33 18.13 -3.28
CA CYS A 174 -17.08 18.69 -3.81
C CYS A 174 -17.02 20.21 -3.63
N GLN A 175 -18.12 20.91 -3.91
CA GLN A 175 -18.21 22.37 -3.75
C GLN A 175 -18.07 22.80 -2.29
N MET A 176 -18.76 22.12 -1.37
CA MET A 176 -18.68 22.40 0.06
C MET A 176 -17.27 22.17 0.60
N LEU A 177 -16.63 21.05 0.24
CA LEU A 177 -15.27 20.74 0.69
C LEU A 177 -14.25 21.76 0.14
N ILE A 178 -14.39 22.18 -1.12
CA ILE A 178 -13.57 23.26 -1.68
C ILE A 178 -13.78 24.56 -0.90
N ALA A 179 -15.02 24.95 -0.62
CA ALA A 179 -15.34 26.18 0.09
C ALA A 179 -14.81 26.15 1.54
N GLU A 180 -14.89 25.01 2.21
CA GLU A 180 -14.33 24.80 3.55
C GLU A 180 -12.80 24.92 3.56
N VAL A 181 -12.12 24.33 2.58
CA VAL A 181 -10.66 24.46 2.40
C VAL A 181 -10.27 25.92 2.21
N GLU A 182 -10.97 26.66 1.33
CA GLU A 182 -10.71 28.09 1.16
C GLU A 182 -10.97 28.90 2.43
N ASN A 183 -12.00 28.55 3.21
CA ASN A 183 -12.31 29.21 4.46
C ASN A 183 -11.18 29.01 5.48
N MET A 184 -10.63 27.80 5.56
CA MET A 184 -9.46 27.48 6.37
C MET A 184 -8.22 28.28 5.94
N GLU A 185 -7.92 28.33 4.64
CA GLU A 185 -6.80 29.14 4.12
C GLU A 185 -6.95 30.63 4.49
N LYS A 186 -8.15 31.19 4.32
CA LYS A 186 -8.47 32.58 4.69
C LYS A 186 -8.30 32.81 6.20
N TRP A 187 -8.73 31.87 7.03
CA TRP A 187 -8.60 31.95 8.48
C TRP A 187 -7.13 31.97 8.93
N PHE A 188 -6.26 31.14 8.36
CA PHE A 188 -4.82 31.20 8.64
C PHE A 188 -4.20 32.54 8.25
N HIS A 189 -4.60 33.06 7.08
CA HIS A 189 -4.13 34.37 6.62
C HIS A 189 -4.55 35.49 7.58
N TYR A 190 -5.81 35.50 8.01
CA TYR A 190 -6.36 36.51 8.92
C TYR A 190 -5.74 36.44 10.32
N THR A 191 -5.59 35.23 10.87
CA THR A 191 -5.01 35.02 12.21
C THR A 191 -3.49 35.13 12.25
N LYS A 192 -2.83 35.25 11.09
CA LYS A 192 -1.36 35.22 10.95
C LYS A 192 -0.73 33.97 11.55
N SER A 193 -1.49 32.87 11.58
CA SER A 193 -1.04 31.57 12.06
C SER A 193 -0.26 30.83 10.97
N SER A 194 0.68 29.97 11.37
CA SER A 194 1.42 29.14 10.42
C SER A 194 0.62 27.89 10.09
N MET A 195 0.29 27.70 8.82
CA MET A 195 -0.35 26.49 8.32
C MET A 195 0.70 25.40 8.07
N MET A 196 0.46 24.19 8.58
CA MET A 196 1.28 23.04 8.22
C MET A 196 1.00 22.58 6.79
N ARG A 197 2.08 22.24 6.07
CA ARG A 197 1.96 21.71 4.71
C ARG A 197 1.37 20.29 4.74
N PRO A 198 0.56 19.92 3.73
CA PRO A 198 0.00 18.57 3.62
C PRO A 198 1.05 17.47 3.57
N THR A 199 2.13 17.71 2.84
CA THR A 199 3.25 16.79 2.66
C THR A 199 4.55 17.60 2.54
N THR A 200 5.69 16.91 2.48
CA THR A 200 6.99 17.55 2.22
C THR A 200 7.15 18.04 0.78
N ILE A 201 6.35 17.51 -0.15
CA ILE A 201 6.44 17.79 -1.59
C ILE A 201 5.42 18.83 -2.08
N ASN A 202 4.27 18.96 -1.41
CA ASN A 202 3.25 19.96 -1.74
C ASN A 202 3.51 21.28 -1.01
N LYS A 203 3.39 22.41 -1.71
CA LYS A 203 3.52 23.75 -1.10
C LYS A 203 2.17 24.32 -0.70
N PHE A 204 1.10 23.97 -1.43
CA PHE A 204 -0.24 24.48 -1.22
C PHE A 204 -1.24 23.37 -0.92
N GLY A 205 -2.21 23.69 -0.06
CA GLY A 205 -3.20 22.75 0.44
C GLY A 205 -3.26 22.73 1.97
N VAL A 206 -4.22 21.98 2.49
CA VAL A 206 -4.50 21.88 3.94
C VAL A 206 -4.64 20.42 4.37
N VAL A 207 -4.19 20.11 5.59
CA VAL A 207 -4.48 18.82 6.24
C VAL A 207 -5.88 18.90 6.85
N LEU A 208 -6.77 17.99 6.45
CA LEU A 208 -8.20 18.05 6.82
C LEU A 208 -8.42 17.73 8.30
N ASP A 209 -7.64 16.78 8.84
CA ASP A 209 -7.69 16.42 10.25
C ASP A 209 -7.26 17.56 11.19
N ASP A 210 -6.57 18.59 10.68
CA ASP A 210 -6.10 19.70 11.52
C ASP A 210 -7.23 20.62 11.97
N PHE A 211 -8.36 20.62 11.26
CA PHE A 211 -9.54 21.43 11.58
C PHE A 211 -10.81 20.63 11.83
N GLY A 212 -10.68 19.31 12.02
CA GLY A 212 -11.71 18.47 12.64
C GLY A 212 -12.45 17.50 11.72
N LEU A 213 -11.99 17.31 10.47
CA LEU A 213 -12.56 16.31 9.55
C LEU A 213 -12.09 14.88 9.85
N ASP A 214 -11.25 14.66 10.86
CA ASP A 214 -10.66 13.37 11.21
C ASP A 214 -11.72 12.29 11.47
N GLY A 215 -12.79 12.64 12.20
CA GLY A 215 -13.90 11.70 12.47
C GLY A 215 -14.66 11.29 11.20
N MET A 216 -14.91 12.23 10.28
CA MET A 216 -15.55 11.94 9.00
C MET A 216 -14.65 11.07 8.11
N LEU A 217 -13.37 11.42 8.01
CA LEU A 217 -12.40 10.69 7.20
C LEU A 217 -12.12 9.28 7.75
N GLN A 218 -12.11 9.10 9.07
CA GLN A 218 -11.98 7.78 9.69
C GLN A 218 -13.18 6.89 9.37
N LYS A 219 -14.40 7.44 9.36
CA LYS A 219 -15.60 6.71 8.91
C LYS A 219 -15.54 6.39 7.42
N LEU A 220 -15.13 7.34 6.59
CA LEU A 220 -14.93 7.10 5.15
C LEU A 220 -13.93 5.95 4.91
N LEU A 221 -12.82 5.95 5.66
CA LEU A 221 -11.83 4.90 5.62
C LEU A 221 -12.42 3.54 6.01
N GLY A 222 -13.00 3.44 7.21
CA GLY A 222 -13.45 2.19 7.80
C GLY A 222 -14.65 1.58 7.07
N ASP A 223 -15.66 2.40 6.78
CA ASP A 223 -16.95 1.93 6.29
C ASP A 223 -16.94 1.69 4.77
N PHE A 224 -16.06 2.35 4.01
CA PHE A 224 -16.08 2.33 2.54
C PHE A 224 -14.74 1.94 1.91
N ILE A 225 -13.66 2.67 2.22
CA ILE A 225 -12.39 2.50 1.49
C ILE A 225 -11.67 1.21 1.87
N SER A 226 -11.67 0.83 3.16
CA SER A 226 -11.02 -0.38 3.64
C SER A 226 -11.65 -1.66 3.04
N PRO A 227 -12.99 -1.84 3.04
CA PRO A 227 -13.63 -2.97 2.35
C PRO A 227 -13.32 -3.05 0.85
N ILE A 228 -13.40 -1.92 0.14
CA ILE A 228 -13.08 -1.87 -1.30
C ILE A 228 -11.62 -2.26 -1.53
N SER A 229 -10.70 -1.73 -0.72
CA SER A 229 -9.27 -1.94 -0.86
C SER A 229 -8.87 -3.39 -0.59
N GLN A 230 -9.50 -4.06 0.37
CA GLN A 230 -9.26 -5.49 0.63
C GLN A 230 -9.56 -6.38 -0.59
N VAL A 231 -10.56 -6.01 -1.38
CA VAL A 231 -10.92 -6.73 -2.61
C VAL A 231 -9.95 -6.39 -3.76
N LEU A 232 -9.59 -5.12 -3.92
CA LEU A 232 -8.81 -4.64 -5.06
C LEU A 232 -7.29 -4.76 -4.90
N PHE A 233 -6.81 -4.74 -3.66
CA PHE A 233 -5.40 -4.77 -3.25
C PHE A 233 -5.18 -5.74 -2.08
N PRO A 234 -5.56 -7.03 -2.21
CA PRO A 234 -5.41 -8.02 -1.14
C PRO A 234 -3.95 -8.18 -0.69
N GLU A 235 -2.99 -7.84 -1.54
CA GLU A 235 -1.56 -7.89 -1.24
C GLU A 235 -1.05 -6.77 -0.32
N ALA A 236 -1.81 -5.67 -0.16
CA ALA A 236 -1.34 -4.46 0.52
C ALA A 236 -2.14 -4.12 1.79
N CYS A 237 -3.31 -4.75 1.99
CA CYS A 237 -4.24 -4.31 3.04
C CYS A 237 -4.09 -5.05 4.38
N GLY A 238 -3.32 -6.14 4.47
CA GLY A 238 -3.23 -6.93 5.70
C GLY A 238 -4.62 -7.40 6.17
N THR A 239 -4.97 -7.08 7.42
CA THR A 239 -6.33 -7.31 7.98
C THR A 239 -7.33 -6.20 7.65
N GLY A 240 -6.88 -5.11 7.04
CA GLY A 240 -7.65 -3.90 6.77
C GLY A 240 -6.81 -2.63 6.92
N LEU A 241 -7.32 -1.55 6.34
CA LEU A 241 -6.80 -0.20 6.52
C LEU A 241 -7.43 0.40 7.79
N ASP A 242 -6.61 0.98 8.66
CA ASP A 242 -6.99 1.39 10.03
C ASP A 242 -6.66 2.85 10.36
N SER A 243 -5.83 3.51 9.55
CA SER A 243 -5.42 4.89 9.75
C SER A 243 -5.33 5.64 8.42
N HIS A 244 -5.50 6.96 8.47
CA HIS A 244 -5.41 7.82 7.30
C HIS A 244 -4.51 9.03 7.54
N HIS A 245 -4.10 9.66 6.43
CA HIS A 245 -3.68 11.06 6.39
C HIS A 245 -4.42 11.72 5.25
N GLY A 246 -5.43 12.52 5.59
CA GLY A 246 -6.34 13.16 4.63
C GLY A 246 -6.02 14.63 4.46
N TYR A 247 -5.89 15.07 3.21
CA TYR A 247 -5.52 16.44 2.89
C TYR A 247 -6.11 16.87 1.54
N ALA A 248 -6.30 18.18 1.37
CA ALA A 248 -6.63 18.77 0.09
C ALA A 248 -5.39 19.44 -0.52
N ILE A 249 -5.14 19.22 -1.81
CA ILE A 249 -4.06 19.88 -2.57
C ILE A 249 -4.63 20.77 -3.67
N GLU A 250 -3.93 21.86 -3.97
CA GLU A 250 -4.36 22.84 -4.96
C GLU A 250 -3.30 23.09 -6.04
N TYR A 251 -3.75 23.08 -7.29
CA TYR A 251 -2.95 23.46 -8.45
C TYR A 251 -3.56 24.66 -9.18
N GLY A 252 -2.70 25.55 -9.69
CA GLY A 252 -3.12 26.76 -10.41
C GLY A 252 -2.01 27.80 -10.52
N LYS A 253 -2.33 28.94 -11.17
CA LYS A 253 -1.36 30.01 -11.52
C LYS A 253 -0.56 30.58 -10.33
N TYR A 254 -1.16 30.60 -9.14
CA TYR A 254 -0.54 31.10 -7.90
C TYR A 254 -0.51 30.02 -6.81
N ARG A 255 -0.41 28.78 -7.25
CA ARG A 255 -0.35 27.56 -6.45
C ARG A 255 0.75 26.67 -7.02
N ASP A 256 0.78 25.39 -6.64
CA ASP A 256 1.61 24.42 -7.34
C ASP A 256 1.11 24.26 -8.79
N THR A 257 2.00 24.04 -9.74
CA THR A 257 1.63 23.84 -11.16
C THR A 257 1.62 22.38 -11.56
N ASP A 258 2.52 21.59 -10.98
CA ASP A 258 2.72 20.17 -11.20
C ASP A 258 3.18 19.50 -9.91
N LEU A 259 3.34 18.18 -9.96
CA LEU A 259 4.01 17.44 -8.91
C LEU A 259 4.92 16.39 -9.53
N GLY A 260 6.19 16.45 -9.13
CA GLY A 260 7.23 15.54 -9.58
C GLY A 260 6.96 14.08 -9.23
N PHE A 261 7.77 13.20 -9.79
CA PHE A 261 7.66 11.76 -9.62
C PHE A 261 7.88 11.36 -8.15
N HIS A 262 6.95 10.60 -7.58
CA HIS A 262 7.01 10.13 -6.18
C HIS A 262 6.20 8.83 -5.99
N VAL A 263 6.21 8.35 -4.74
CA VAL A 263 5.29 7.34 -4.20
C VAL A 263 4.69 7.90 -2.92
N ASP A 264 3.57 7.33 -2.49
CA ASP A 264 2.89 7.74 -1.26
C ASP A 264 3.34 6.90 -0.07
N ASP A 265 3.30 7.52 1.12
CA ASP A 265 3.44 6.81 2.39
C ASP A 265 2.10 6.19 2.80
N SER A 266 1.60 5.27 1.96
CA SER A 266 0.35 4.56 2.12
C SER A 266 0.46 3.13 1.62
N GLU A 267 -0.46 2.28 2.08
CA GLU A 267 -0.72 0.99 1.44
C GLU A 267 -1.58 1.22 0.20
N VAL A 268 -2.64 2.01 0.34
CA VAL A 268 -3.54 2.43 -0.73
C VAL A 268 -3.77 3.95 -0.63
N THR A 269 -3.76 4.63 -1.77
CA THR A 269 -4.10 6.05 -1.89
C THR A 269 -5.43 6.22 -2.60
N LEU A 270 -6.31 7.00 -1.98
CA LEU A 270 -7.50 7.56 -2.61
C LEU A 270 -7.20 8.99 -3.05
N ASN A 271 -7.45 9.32 -4.32
CA ASN A 271 -7.34 10.67 -4.86
C ASN A 271 -8.63 11.03 -5.60
N VAL A 272 -9.33 12.07 -5.16
CA VAL A 272 -10.61 12.48 -5.74
C VAL A 272 -10.52 13.91 -6.25
N CYS A 273 -10.82 14.09 -7.53
CA CYS A 273 -10.85 15.42 -8.14
C CYS A 273 -12.10 16.17 -7.67
N LEU A 274 -11.91 17.29 -6.96
CA LEU A 274 -13.01 18.13 -6.46
C LEU A 274 -13.31 19.29 -7.42
N GLY A 275 -12.27 19.83 -8.06
CA GLY A 275 -12.38 21.00 -8.93
C GLY A 275 -13.18 20.72 -10.21
N ASN A 276 -13.80 21.75 -10.79
CA ASN A 276 -14.63 21.62 -12.01
C ASN A 276 -14.25 22.59 -13.15
N GLN A 277 -13.27 23.48 -12.94
CA GLN A 277 -12.85 24.49 -13.91
C GLN A 277 -11.33 24.51 -14.03
N PHE A 278 -10.79 23.61 -14.85
CA PHE A 278 -9.36 23.51 -15.10
C PHE A 278 -9.06 22.86 -16.46
N SER A 279 -7.79 22.92 -16.88
CA SER A 279 -7.26 22.19 -18.03
C SER A 279 -5.84 21.72 -17.75
N GLY A 280 -5.45 20.55 -18.27
CA GLY A 280 -4.23 19.86 -17.86
C GLY A 280 -4.36 19.25 -16.47
N GLY A 281 -3.22 19.02 -15.80
CA GLY A 281 -3.20 18.45 -14.45
C GLY A 281 -3.44 16.94 -14.41
N GLU A 282 -3.23 16.23 -15.52
CA GLU A 282 -3.37 14.77 -15.58
C GLU A 282 -2.48 14.09 -14.53
N LEU A 283 -3.00 13.05 -13.88
CA LEU A 283 -2.17 12.17 -13.07
C LEU A 283 -1.41 11.23 -13.99
N TYR A 284 -0.13 11.00 -13.73
CA TYR A 284 0.66 10.06 -14.52
C TYR A 284 1.20 8.95 -13.63
N PHE A 285 1.08 7.70 -14.07
CA PHE A 285 1.41 6.48 -13.33
C PHE A 285 2.44 5.65 -14.09
N ARG A 286 3.44 5.13 -13.36
CA ARG A 286 4.66 4.50 -13.88
C ARG A 286 4.94 3.12 -13.28
N GLY A 287 3.88 2.42 -12.88
CA GLY A 287 3.94 1.07 -12.33
C GLY A 287 4.35 1.03 -10.86
N VAL A 288 3.96 -0.07 -10.20
CA VAL A 288 4.25 -0.36 -8.79
C VAL A 288 5.63 -0.98 -8.62
N ARG A 289 6.37 -0.55 -7.60
CA ARG A 289 7.71 -1.08 -7.26
C ARG A 289 7.88 -1.19 -5.75
N CYS A 290 8.64 -2.20 -5.30
CA CYS A 290 9.13 -2.24 -3.92
C CYS A 290 10.26 -1.23 -3.71
N ASP A 291 10.69 -1.07 -2.46
CA ASP A 291 11.71 -0.10 -2.04
C ASP A 291 13.04 -0.30 -2.80
N ASP A 292 13.43 -1.55 -3.05
CA ASP A 292 14.65 -1.88 -3.81
C ASP A 292 14.58 -1.49 -5.29
N HIS A 293 13.37 -1.44 -5.86
CA HIS A 293 13.15 -1.22 -7.29
C HIS A 293 12.45 0.10 -7.62
N VAL A 294 12.22 0.98 -6.65
CA VAL A 294 11.49 2.24 -6.85
C VAL A 294 12.13 3.10 -7.96
N ASN A 295 13.46 3.07 -8.05
CA ASN A 295 14.25 3.81 -9.06
C ASN A 295 14.54 3.01 -10.34
N SER A 296 13.95 1.82 -10.51
CA SER A 296 14.13 1.02 -11.72
C SER A 296 13.53 1.70 -12.95
N GLU A 297 13.96 1.28 -14.14
CA GLU A 297 13.44 1.83 -15.40
C GLU A 297 11.91 1.82 -15.47
N ILE A 298 11.41 2.83 -16.17
CA ILE A 298 10.00 3.09 -16.36
C ILE A 298 9.63 2.56 -17.75
N LYS A 299 8.86 1.47 -17.78
CA LYS A 299 8.27 0.94 -19.02
C LYS A 299 6.76 1.14 -19.04
N GLU A 300 6.15 1.00 -17.87
CA GLU A 300 4.74 1.24 -17.66
C GLU A 300 4.47 2.75 -17.70
N ASN A 301 3.49 3.16 -18.51
CA ASN A 301 3.12 4.55 -18.69
C ASN A 301 1.60 4.62 -18.89
N TYR A 302 0.93 5.29 -17.96
CA TYR A 302 -0.50 5.56 -18.02
C TYR A 302 -0.74 6.99 -17.51
N ASP A 303 -1.46 7.80 -18.28
CA ASP A 303 -1.83 9.16 -17.90
C ASP A 303 -3.37 9.19 -17.78
N TYR A 304 -3.88 9.75 -16.68
CA TYR A 304 -5.30 9.80 -16.34
C TYR A 304 -5.78 11.25 -16.29
N SER A 305 -6.81 11.54 -17.09
CA SER A 305 -7.50 12.82 -17.10
C SER A 305 -8.52 12.87 -15.96
N GLN A 306 -8.37 13.86 -15.08
CA GLN A 306 -9.15 13.95 -13.87
C GLN A 306 -10.58 14.40 -14.13
N VAL A 307 -11.55 13.75 -13.47
CA VAL A 307 -12.99 14.03 -13.61
C VAL A 307 -13.56 14.46 -12.25
N PRO A 308 -14.27 15.60 -12.16
CA PRO A 308 -14.83 16.08 -10.90
C PRO A 308 -15.77 15.05 -10.24
N GLY A 309 -15.59 14.79 -8.95
CA GLY A 309 -16.33 13.79 -8.17
C GLY A 309 -15.86 12.34 -8.38
N GLN A 310 -14.97 12.08 -9.34
CA GLN A 310 -14.44 10.74 -9.61
C GLN A 310 -13.18 10.48 -8.79
N ALA A 311 -13.14 9.31 -8.15
CA ALA A 311 -12.02 8.82 -7.40
C ALA A 311 -11.04 8.04 -8.30
N VAL A 312 -9.77 8.11 -7.95
CA VAL A 312 -8.69 7.22 -8.38
C VAL A 312 -8.16 6.53 -7.13
N LEU A 313 -8.22 5.20 -7.13
CA LEU A 313 -7.69 4.36 -6.07
C LEU A 313 -6.51 3.56 -6.61
N HIS A 314 -5.36 3.67 -5.95
CA HIS A 314 -4.14 2.99 -6.38
C HIS A 314 -3.26 2.57 -5.19
N HIS A 315 -2.37 1.61 -5.43
CA HIS A 315 -1.35 1.21 -4.46
C HIS A 315 -0.45 2.41 -4.09
N GLY A 316 -0.06 2.58 -2.82
CA GLY A 316 0.76 3.73 -2.40
C GLY A 316 2.16 3.75 -3.02
N HIS A 317 2.76 2.56 -3.19
CA HIS A 317 4.02 2.39 -3.93
C HIS A 317 3.87 2.45 -5.46
N HIS A 318 2.70 2.82 -5.98
CA HIS A 318 2.56 3.10 -7.40
C HIS A 318 3.26 4.41 -7.71
N ARG A 319 4.30 4.35 -8.53
CA ARG A 319 5.10 5.53 -8.85
C ARG A 319 4.30 6.47 -9.73
N HIS A 320 4.12 7.71 -9.33
CA HIS A 320 3.22 8.63 -10.02
C HIS A 320 3.58 10.11 -9.79
N GLY A 321 2.81 11.00 -10.40
CA GLY A 321 2.86 12.44 -10.18
C GLY A 321 1.73 13.16 -10.92
N ALA A 322 1.77 14.49 -10.93
CA ALA A 322 0.79 15.32 -11.64
C ALA A 322 1.48 16.11 -12.75
N ARG A 323 0.87 16.12 -13.95
CA ARG A 323 1.27 16.99 -15.06
C ARG A 323 0.95 18.45 -14.73
N ALA A 324 1.55 19.36 -15.49
CA ALA A 324 1.29 20.78 -15.32
C ALA A 324 -0.16 21.13 -15.64
N ILE A 325 -0.82 21.84 -14.73
CA ILE A 325 -2.08 22.54 -15.03
C ILE A 325 -1.78 23.70 -15.99
N THR A 326 -2.63 23.86 -17.00
CA THR A 326 -2.47 24.91 -18.02
C THR A 326 -3.46 26.06 -17.85
N ALA A 327 -4.62 25.80 -17.22
CA ALA A 327 -5.63 26.82 -16.91
C ALA A 327 -6.48 26.43 -15.71
N GLY A 328 -7.07 27.44 -15.05
CA GLY A 328 -8.04 27.26 -13.97
C GLY A 328 -7.43 26.89 -12.62
N ARG A 329 -8.25 26.24 -11.77
CA ARG A 329 -7.84 25.76 -10.44
C ARG A 329 -8.32 24.33 -10.26
N LEU A 330 -7.37 23.44 -9.97
CA LEU A 330 -7.63 22.04 -9.67
C LEU A 330 -7.43 21.82 -8.18
N VAL A 331 -8.41 21.19 -7.54
CA VAL A 331 -8.35 20.82 -6.12
C VAL A 331 -8.65 19.34 -6.01
N ASN A 332 -7.81 18.61 -5.29
CA ASN A 332 -8.02 17.19 -5.04
C ASN A 332 -8.07 16.91 -3.55
N LEU A 333 -9.00 16.05 -3.13
CA LEU A 333 -8.92 15.33 -1.87
C LEU A 333 -7.97 14.15 -2.06
N VAL A 334 -6.96 14.04 -1.22
CA VAL A 334 -6.07 12.88 -1.17
C VAL A 334 -6.13 12.27 0.23
N MET A 335 -6.25 10.95 0.30
CA MET A 335 -6.15 10.19 1.54
C MET A 335 -5.12 9.09 1.37
N TRP A 336 -4.07 9.17 2.17
CA TRP A 336 -3.14 8.06 2.37
C TRP A 336 -3.74 7.10 3.38
N CYS A 337 -4.20 5.94 2.91
CA CYS A 337 -4.82 4.93 3.74
C CYS A 337 -3.78 3.87 4.13
N ARG A 338 -3.70 3.57 5.41
CA ARG A 338 -2.63 2.76 5.99
C ARG A 338 -3.15 1.57 6.77
N SER A 339 -2.35 0.51 6.82
CA SER A 339 -2.60 -0.68 7.62
C SER A 339 -1.44 -0.92 8.58
N SER A 340 -1.71 -0.81 9.89
CA SER A 340 -0.71 -1.08 10.93
C SER A 340 -0.22 -2.54 10.86
N THR A 341 -1.13 -3.49 10.63
CA THR A 341 -0.81 -4.92 10.56
C THR A 341 0.02 -5.26 9.33
N PHE A 342 -0.26 -4.65 8.17
CA PHE A 342 0.57 -4.82 6.98
C PHE A 342 1.97 -4.23 7.19
N ARG A 343 2.08 -3.04 7.78
CA ARG A 343 3.37 -2.39 8.05
C ARG A 343 4.23 -3.21 9.02
N GLU A 344 3.61 -3.78 10.04
CA GLU A 344 4.29 -4.71 10.94
C GLU A 344 4.73 -5.98 10.18
N ALA A 345 3.86 -6.59 9.39
CA ALA A 345 4.19 -7.79 8.61
C ALA A 345 5.30 -7.54 7.57
N LYS A 346 5.29 -6.38 6.90
CA LYS A 346 6.30 -5.95 5.92
C LYS A 346 7.70 -5.92 6.54
N SER A 347 7.82 -5.62 7.83
CA SER A 347 9.12 -5.65 8.53
C SER A 347 9.77 -7.05 8.57
N TYR A 348 8.98 -8.11 8.37
CA TYR A 348 9.44 -9.49 8.32
C TYR A 348 9.43 -10.09 6.90
N GLN A 349 8.72 -9.48 5.95
CA GLN A 349 8.57 -9.98 4.59
C GLN A 349 9.69 -9.48 3.66
N LYS A 350 10.41 -10.42 3.03
CA LYS A 350 11.52 -10.12 2.11
C LYS A 350 11.21 -10.32 0.63
N ASP A 351 10.05 -10.92 0.30
CA ASP A 351 9.67 -11.21 -1.08
C ASP A 351 8.45 -10.38 -1.50
N PHE A 352 8.67 -9.47 -2.46
CA PHE A 352 7.65 -8.59 -3.07
C PHE A 352 7.34 -8.97 -4.52
N SER A 353 7.73 -10.17 -4.97
CA SER A 353 7.61 -10.60 -6.37
C SER A 353 6.17 -10.68 -6.89
N SER A 354 5.17 -10.76 -6.02
CA SER A 354 3.76 -10.81 -6.41
C SER A 354 3.25 -9.48 -6.96
N TRP A 355 3.76 -8.34 -6.51
CA TRP A 355 3.24 -7.02 -6.87
C TRP A 355 4.29 -6.05 -7.44
N CYS A 356 5.58 -6.21 -7.11
CA CYS A 356 6.64 -5.38 -7.68
C CYS A 356 6.96 -5.78 -9.14
N GLY A 357 6.80 -4.85 -10.09
CA GLY A 357 7.16 -5.09 -11.49
C GLY A 357 8.66 -5.37 -11.70
N GLY A 358 9.53 -4.76 -10.88
CA GLY A 358 10.98 -5.02 -10.88
C GLY A 358 11.33 -6.44 -10.47
N CYS A 359 10.80 -6.90 -9.33
CA CYS A 359 10.99 -8.29 -8.87
C CYS A 359 10.49 -9.31 -9.90
N LYS A 360 9.35 -9.05 -10.55
CA LYS A 360 8.82 -9.92 -11.63
C LYS A 360 9.76 -10.00 -12.82
N LEU A 361 10.29 -8.85 -13.26
CA LEU A 361 11.22 -8.80 -14.38
C LEU A 361 12.52 -9.56 -14.06
N GLU A 362 13.09 -9.36 -12.87
CA GLU A 362 14.27 -10.11 -12.45
C GLU A 362 14.03 -11.61 -12.36
N LYS A 363 12.88 -12.03 -11.83
CA LYS A 363 12.49 -13.44 -11.74
C LYS A 363 12.36 -14.06 -13.13
N HIS A 364 11.72 -13.35 -14.06
CA HIS A 364 11.60 -13.77 -15.45
C HIS A 364 12.97 -13.89 -16.13
N ASN A 365 13.86 -12.91 -15.95
CA ASN A 365 15.22 -12.95 -16.51
C ASN A 365 16.02 -14.13 -15.96
N ARG A 366 15.94 -14.40 -14.65
CA ARG A 366 16.58 -15.58 -14.03
C ARG A 366 16.07 -16.90 -14.62
N GLN A 367 14.75 -17.00 -14.85
CA GLN A 367 14.16 -18.18 -15.50
C GLN A 367 14.65 -18.35 -16.93
N GLN A 368 14.74 -17.27 -17.72
CA GLN A 368 15.27 -17.34 -19.09
C GLN A 368 16.74 -17.77 -19.14
N VAL A 369 17.57 -17.28 -18.21
CA VAL A 369 18.98 -17.70 -18.10
C VAL A 369 19.06 -19.18 -17.75
N ALA A 370 18.26 -19.65 -16.79
CA ALA A 370 18.22 -21.07 -16.42
C ALA A 370 17.76 -21.98 -17.58
N ILE A 371 16.75 -21.56 -18.34
CA ILE A 371 16.28 -22.29 -19.54
C ILE A 371 17.36 -22.33 -20.62
N LYS A 372 18.09 -21.22 -20.85
CA LYS A 372 19.19 -21.21 -21.81
C LYS A 372 20.33 -22.13 -21.37
N ALA A 373 20.69 -22.11 -20.08
CA ALA A 373 21.71 -22.99 -19.53
C ALA A 373 21.33 -24.48 -19.69
N THR A 374 20.09 -24.87 -19.44
CA THR A 374 19.66 -26.27 -19.64
C THR A 374 19.58 -26.68 -21.12
N VAL A 375 19.31 -25.75 -22.03
CA VAL A 375 19.33 -26.01 -23.48
C VAL A 375 20.76 -26.09 -24.03
N GLU A 376 21.72 -25.36 -23.44
CA GLU A 376 23.14 -25.41 -23.81
C GLU A 376 23.90 -26.58 -23.14
N GLU A 377 23.43 -27.07 -22.00
CA GLU A 377 23.97 -28.26 -21.32
C GLU A 377 23.46 -29.61 -21.87
N GLU A 378 22.47 -29.64 -22.78
CA GLU A 378 22.16 -30.85 -23.56
C GLU A 378 23.15 -30.98 -24.74
N PRO A 379 24.09 -31.95 -24.72
CA PRO A 379 25.02 -32.12 -25.83
C PRO A 379 24.24 -32.52 -27.11
N PRO A 380 24.72 -32.15 -28.32
CA PRO A 380 24.09 -32.52 -29.59
C PRO A 380 23.88 -34.04 -29.80
N LEU A 381 24.48 -34.89 -28.96
CA LEU A 381 24.26 -36.33 -28.98
C LEU A 381 22.93 -36.80 -28.34
N ALA A 382 22.28 -36.00 -27.48
CA ALA A 382 21.04 -36.40 -26.82
C ALA A 382 19.78 -36.24 -27.72
N LYS A 383 19.87 -35.45 -28.80
CA LYS A 383 18.80 -35.37 -29.82
C LYS A 383 18.80 -36.55 -30.79
N ILE A 384 19.89 -37.31 -30.89
CA ILE A 384 19.96 -38.47 -31.80
C ILE A 384 19.45 -39.73 -31.10
N THR A 385 19.69 -39.92 -29.80
CA THR A 385 19.27 -41.15 -29.10
C THR A 385 17.77 -41.22 -28.76
N ARG A 386 17.07 -40.09 -28.63
CA ARG A 386 15.59 -40.09 -28.44
C ARG A 386 14.79 -40.40 -29.71
N ASN A 387 15.34 -40.12 -30.89
CA ASN A 387 14.71 -40.50 -32.16
C ASN A 387 15.07 -41.93 -32.60
N SER A 388 16.20 -42.49 -32.14
CA SER A 388 16.55 -43.89 -32.40
C SER A 388 15.81 -44.89 -31.48
N ALA A 389 15.46 -44.50 -30.25
CA ALA A 389 14.73 -45.35 -29.32
C ALA A 389 13.21 -45.39 -29.55
N LYS A 390 12.65 -44.48 -30.37
CA LYS A 390 11.25 -44.53 -30.83
C LYS A 390 11.05 -45.32 -32.12
N ILE A 391 12.12 -45.77 -32.78
CA ILE A 391 12.03 -46.56 -34.01
C ILE A 391 11.96 -48.07 -33.75
N THR A 392 12.24 -48.56 -32.54
CA THR A 392 12.32 -50.03 -32.28
C THR A 392 11.28 -50.63 -31.33
N VAL A 393 10.23 -49.90 -30.94
CA VAL A 393 9.09 -50.52 -30.22
C VAL A 393 7.86 -50.65 -31.11
N GLU A 394 7.51 -49.61 -31.89
CA GLU A 394 6.34 -49.66 -32.79
C GLU A 394 6.57 -50.56 -34.02
N GLN A 395 7.79 -50.58 -34.57
CA GLN A 395 8.13 -51.48 -35.69
C GLN A 395 8.20 -52.95 -35.25
N VAL A 396 8.66 -53.23 -34.01
CA VAL A 396 8.71 -54.58 -33.45
C VAL A 396 7.32 -55.09 -33.07
N HIS A 397 6.46 -54.23 -32.51
CA HIS A 397 5.05 -54.59 -32.27
C HIS A 397 4.27 -54.81 -33.56
N GLY A 398 4.52 -53.99 -34.60
CA GLY A 398 3.94 -54.17 -35.93
C GLY A 398 4.34 -55.48 -36.58
N LEU A 399 5.64 -55.84 -36.57
CA LEU A 399 6.12 -57.12 -37.08
C LEU A 399 5.59 -58.32 -36.29
N MET A 400 5.57 -58.24 -34.96
CA MET A 400 5.04 -59.32 -34.10
C MET A 400 3.55 -59.54 -34.32
N SER A 401 2.76 -58.47 -34.50
CA SER A 401 1.32 -58.58 -34.77
C SER A 401 1.05 -59.18 -36.16
N GLN A 402 1.91 -58.92 -37.15
CA GLN A 402 1.80 -59.53 -38.48
C GLN A 402 2.17 -61.02 -38.47
N VAL A 403 3.27 -61.40 -37.80
CA VAL A 403 3.67 -62.81 -37.65
C VAL A 403 2.62 -63.61 -36.86
N ILE A 404 2.04 -63.03 -35.81
CA ILE A 404 0.97 -63.67 -35.03
C ILE A 404 -0.30 -63.85 -35.89
N LYS A 405 -0.66 -62.88 -36.74
CA LYS A 405 -1.79 -63.03 -37.67
C LYS A 405 -1.53 -64.08 -38.75
N ASP A 406 -0.33 -64.14 -39.30
CA ASP A 406 0.00 -65.13 -40.34
C ASP A 406 0.05 -66.57 -39.77
N ILE A 407 0.41 -66.72 -38.49
CA ILE A 407 0.38 -68.01 -37.77
C ILE A 407 -1.05 -68.39 -37.35
N LEU A 408 -1.89 -67.44 -36.93
CA LEU A 408 -3.25 -67.71 -36.47
C LEU A 408 -4.27 -67.89 -37.61
N PHE A 409 -4.04 -67.32 -38.79
CA PHE A 409 -5.01 -67.33 -39.90
C PHE A 409 -4.58 -68.14 -41.13
N SER A 410 -3.47 -68.89 -41.08
CA SER A 410 -3.06 -69.80 -42.15
C SER A 410 -3.51 -71.27 -41.97
N GLN A 411 -4.32 -71.56 -40.95
CA GLN A 411 -4.97 -72.87 -40.82
C GLN A 411 -6.46 -72.74 -40.50
N SER A 412 -7.29 -72.54 -41.54
CA SER A 412 -8.61 -73.19 -41.66
C SER A 412 -9.30 -72.75 -42.95
N ASP A 413 -9.01 -73.46 -44.04
CA ASP A 413 -9.97 -73.64 -45.12
C ASP A 413 -10.74 -74.94 -44.86
N LYS A 414 -12.09 -74.86 -44.85
CA LYS A 414 -13.03 -75.83 -45.45
C LYS A 414 -14.51 -75.46 -45.16
N THR A 415 -15.13 -74.75 -46.11
CA THR A 415 -16.42 -75.01 -46.84
C THR A 415 -17.74 -75.40 -46.10
N PRO A 416 -18.94 -75.30 -46.71
CA PRO A 416 -19.54 -74.22 -47.57
C PRO A 416 -21.09 -74.00 -47.33
N SER A 417 -21.72 -73.14 -48.15
CA SER A 417 -23.19 -72.94 -48.42
C SER A 417 -24.01 -72.20 -47.34
N ASP A 418 -24.97 -71.31 -47.59
CA ASP A 418 -25.80 -70.96 -48.76
C ASP A 418 -26.38 -69.52 -48.56
N PRO A 419 -26.90 -68.82 -49.61
CA PRO A 419 -27.28 -67.40 -49.55
C PRO A 419 -28.80 -67.14 -49.61
N SER A 420 -29.28 -66.15 -48.85
CA SER A 420 -30.59 -65.47 -49.01
C SER A 420 -30.71 -64.41 -47.91
N ASP A 421 -31.19 -63.19 -48.04
CA ASP A 421 -31.70 -62.29 -49.08
C ASP A 421 -31.87 -60.92 -48.33
N PRO A 422 -31.98 -59.74 -48.98
CA PRO A 422 -31.79 -58.45 -48.31
C PRO A 422 -33.08 -57.66 -48.00
N GLY A 423 -32.96 -56.77 -47.01
CA GLY A 423 -33.63 -55.46 -46.96
C GLY A 423 -34.65 -55.26 -45.84
N PRO A 424 -35.19 -54.04 -45.68
CA PRO A 424 -34.62 -52.71 -45.91
C PRO A 424 -33.96 -52.10 -44.65
#